data_AF-A0A6N6S196-F1
#
_entry.id   AF-A0A6N6S196-F1
#
_cell.length_a   1.000
_cell.length_b   1.000
_cell.length_c   1.000
_cell.angle_alpha   90.00
_cell.angle_beta   90.00
_cell.angle_gamma   90.00
#
_symmetry.space_group_name_H-M   'P 1'
#
loop_
_entity.id
_entity.type
_entity.pdbx_description
1 polymer ?
#
loop_
_entity_poly.entity_id
_entity_poly.type
_entity_poly.pdbx_seq_one_letter_code
_entity_poly.pdbx_strand_id
1 'polypeptide(L)'
;MRAKGFLTETCDKDNKTQFLTDTAVTSATTADVKELPGIQERLEEGKMKPDKHYSDAGFVNGQTIVDSQDRGILLEGPSSGRSQSFEKYQAGDRPLDTADFEVRVDEKNKAVSV
;
A
#
# COMPACT_ATOMS: atom_id res chain seq x y z
N MET A 1 7.39 -23.85 -11.87
CA MET A 1 7.51 -22.42 -11.48
C MET A 1 6.42 -22.14 -10.45
N ARG A 2 6.73 -21.54 -9.30
CA ARG A 2 5.69 -21.15 -8.31
C ARG A 2 5.21 -19.74 -8.63
N ALA A 3 3.91 -19.51 -8.55
CA ALA A 3 3.28 -18.22 -8.84
C ALA A 3 2.43 -17.78 -7.65
N LYS A 4 2.14 -16.48 -7.59
CA LYS A 4 1.15 -15.90 -6.69
C LYS A 4 0.18 -15.02 -7.46
N GLY A 5 -1.04 -14.93 -6.96
CA GLY A 5 -2.08 -14.07 -7.49
C GLY A 5 -2.24 -12.80 -6.66
N PHE A 6 -2.51 -11.69 -7.35
CA PHE A 6 -2.97 -10.43 -6.78
C PHE A 6 -4.38 -10.19 -7.29
N LEU A 7 -5.25 -9.71 -6.40
CA LEU A 7 -6.65 -9.46 -6.67
C LEU A 7 -6.99 -8.10 -6.06
N THR A 8 -7.69 -7.26 -6.82
CA THR A 8 -8.33 -6.04 -6.30
C THR A 8 -9.82 -6.21 -6.43
N GLU A 9 -10.56 -5.80 -5.41
CA GLU A 9 -12.02 -5.81 -5.40
C GLU A 9 -12.61 -4.43 -5.10
N THR A 10 -13.88 -4.25 -5.46
CA THR A 10 -14.67 -3.14 -4.92
C THR A 10 -14.88 -3.35 -3.41
N CYS A 11 -14.86 -2.26 -2.64
CA CYS A 11 -15.12 -2.30 -1.21
C CYS A 11 -16.07 -1.14 -0.83
N ASP A 12 -17.33 -1.25 -1.26
CA ASP A 12 -18.38 -0.27 -0.93
C ASP A 12 -19.53 -0.95 -0.20
N LYS A 13 -19.87 -0.45 1.00
CA LYS A 13 -20.98 -0.95 1.82
C LYS A 13 -22.34 -0.86 1.12
N ASP A 14 -22.50 0.04 0.16
CA ASP A 14 -23.74 0.24 -0.58
C ASP A 14 -23.88 -0.77 -1.74
N ASN A 15 -22.79 -1.45 -2.12
CA ASN A 15 -22.81 -2.53 -3.09
C ASN A 15 -23.35 -3.83 -2.46
N LYS A 16 -24.45 -4.35 -3.02
CA LYS A 16 -24.99 -5.68 -2.64
C LYS A 16 -24.04 -6.83 -3.00
N THR A 17 -23.21 -6.63 -4.02
CA THR A 17 -22.23 -7.60 -4.53
C THR A 17 -20.94 -6.84 -4.84
N GLN A 18 -19.81 -7.31 -4.30
CA GLN A 18 -18.49 -6.80 -4.68
C GLN A 18 -17.96 -7.52 -5.91
N PHE A 19 -17.12 -6.85 -6.69
CA PHE A 19 -16.53 -7.40 -7.90
C PHE A 19 -15.00 -7.34 -7.83
N LEU A 20 -14.36 -8.36 -8.36
CA LEU A 20 -12.93 -8.32 -8.68
C LEU A 20 -12.74 -7.37 -9.88
N THR A 21 -11.96 -6.31 -9.68
CA THR A 21 -11.72 -5.25 -10.69
C THR A 21 -10.35 -5.37 -11.36
N ASP A 22 -9.39 -6.02 -10.71
CA ASP A 22 -8.08 -6.35 -11.27
C ASP A 22 -7.60 -7.71 -10.78
N THR A 23 -6.93 -8.45 -11.67
CA THR A 23 -6.28 -9.72 -11.33
C THR A 23 -4.92 -9.81 -12.03
N ALA A 24 -3.88 -10.19 -11.29
CA ALA A 24 -2.56 -10.45 -11.86
C ALA A 24 -1.92 -11.70 -11.26
N VAL A 25 -1.11 -12.38 -12.05
CA VAL A 25 -0.31 -13.54 -11.61
C VAL A 25 1.15 -13.24 -11.86
N THR A 26 1.96 -13.30 -10.81
CA THR A 26 3.39 -12.99 -10.90
C THR A 26 4.24 -14.09 -10.26
N SER A 27 5.57 -13.96 -10.38
CA SER A 27 6.48 -14.91 -9.73
C SER A 27 6.25 -14.88 -8.23
N ALA A 28 6.23 -16.06 -7.59
CA ALA A 28 6.10 -16.15 -6.13
C ALA A 28 7.21 -15.37 -5.37
N THR A 29 8.33 -15.07 -6.02
CA THR A 29 9.47 -14.33 -5.44
C THR A 29 9.39 -12.82 -5.60
N THR A 30 8.43 -12.28 -6.36
CA THR A 30 8.29 -10.82 -6.47
C THR A 30 7.86 -10.25 -5.12
N ALA A 31 8.30 -9.05 -4.73
CA ALA A 31 7.84 -8.42 -3.50
C ALA A 31 6.49 -7.72 -3.74
N ASP A 32 5.55 -7.82 -2.80
CA ASP A 32 4.18 -7.30 -2.95
C ASP A 32 4.15 -5.78 -3.23
N VAL A 33 4.98 -5.02 -2.51
CA VAL A 33 5.20 -3.58 -2.73
C VAL A 33 5.50 -3.20 -4.17
N LYS A 34 6.16 -4.06 -4.95
CA LYS A 34 6.51 -3.77 -6.35
C LYS A 34 5.33 -3.92 -7.31
N GLU A 35 4.26 -4.57 -6.89
CA GLU A 35 3.10 -4.86 -7.73
C GLU A 35 2.05 -3.76 -7.67
N LEU A 36 2.00 -2.99 -6.57
CA LEU A 36 0.99 -1.95 -6.35
C LEU A 36 0.93 -0.90 -7.46
N PRO A 37 2.05 -0.33 -7.96
CA PRO A 37 2.00 0.64 -9.06
C PRO A 37 1.36 0.06 -10.33
N GLY A 38 1.68 -1.19 -10.67
CA GLY A 38 1.11 -1.86 -11.83
C GLY A 38 -0.37 -2.22 -11.65
N ILE A 39 -0.79 -2.56 -10.42
CA ILE A 39 -2.21 -2.75 -10.09
C ILE A 39 -2.98 -1.44 -10.31
N GLN A 40 -2.48 -0.33 -9.78
CA GLN A 40 -3.14 0.98 -9.90
C GLN A 40 -3.20 1.46 -11.35
N GLU A 41 -2.14 1.25 -12.13
CA GLU A 41 -2.11 1.56 -13.56
C GLU A 41 -3.18 0.76 -14.34
N ARG A 42 -3.30 -0.55 -14.10
CA ARG A 42 -4.34 -1.36 -14.76
C ARG A 42 -5.76 -0.94 -14.36
N LEU A 43 -5.97 -0.55 -13.10
CA LEU A 43 -7.26 -0.01 -12.65
C LEU A 43 -7.59 1.32 -13.35
N GLU A 44 -6.60 2.19 -13.55
CA GLU A 44 -6.75 3.43 -14.30
C GLU A 44 -7.11 3.18 -15.76
N GLU A 45 -6.34 2.34 -16.45
CA GLU A 45 -6.59 1.94 -17.83
C GLU A 45 -7.97 1.28 -18.00
N GLY A 46 -8.36 0.46 -17.02
CA GLY A 46 -9.65 -0.21 -16.95
C GLY A 46 -10.83 0.70 -16.59
N LYS A 47 -10.59 2.00 -16.34
CA LYS A 47 -11.60 2.96 -15.86
C LYS A 47 -12.27 2.55 -14.54
N MET A 48 -11.52 1.85 -13.69
CA MET A 48 -11.90 1.37 -12.37
C MET A 48 -11.01 1.99 -11.28
N LYS A 49 -10.40 3.16 -11.55
CA LYS A 49 -9.54 3.84 -10.59
C LYS A 49 -10.32 4.15 -9.30
N PRO A 50 -9.87 3.66 -8.14
CA PRO A 50 -10.53 3.97 -6.88
C PRO A 50 -10.11 5.35 -6.38
N ASP A 51 -11.04 6.07 -5.73
CA ASP A 51 -10.67 7.26 -4.94
C ASP A 51 -9.86 6.85 -3.70
N LYS A 52 -10.15 5.67 -3.16
CA LYS A 52 -9.54 5.11 -1.96
C LYS A 52 -9.21 3.64 -2.16
N HIS A 53 -7.96 3.25 -1.91
CA HIS A 53 -7.47 1.90 -2.07
C HIS A 53 -6.99 1.38 -0.72
N TYR A 54 -7.62 0.32 -0.21
CA TYR A 54 -7.20 -0.34 1.03
C TYR A 54 -6.26 -1.51 0.72
N SER A 55 -5.10 -1.55 1.39
CA SER A 55 -4.11 -2.62 1.22
C SER A 55 -3.47 -3.01 2.56
N ASP A 56 -2.81 -4.17 2.60
CA ASP A 56 -2.06 -4.61 3.79
C ASP A 56 -0.61 -4.08 3.83
N ALA A 57 0.10 -4.40 4.92
CA ALA A 57 1.46 -3.94 5.19
C ALA A 57 2.53 -4.48 4.21
N GLY A 58 2.19 -5.44 3.35
CA GLY A 58 3.04 -5.89 2.25
C GLY A 58 3.08 -4.88 1.10
N PHE A 59 2.06 -4.02 0.96
CA PHE A 59 1.94 -3.03 -0.11
C PHE A 59 2.13 -1.59 0.36
N VAL A 60 1.76 -1.28 1.61
CA VAL A 60 1.72 0.08 2.13
C VAL A 60 3.04 0.45 2.79
N ASN A 61 3.69 1.52 2.31
CA ASN A 61 4.82 2.20 2.95
C ASN A 61 4.84 3.67 2.52
N GLY A 62 5.81 4.46 3.00
CA GLY A 62 5.86 5.89 2.70
C GLY A 62 5.98 6.21 1.21
N GLN A 63 6.76 5.42 0.45
CA GLN A 63 6.90 5.64 -0.99
C GLN A 63 5.59 5.31 -1.72
N THR A 64 4.97 4.18 -1.44
CA THR A 64 3.73 3.79 -2.12
C THR A 64 2.55 4.70 -1.77
N ILE A 65 2.54 5.30 -0.57
CA ILE A 65 1.58 6.35 -0.19
C ILE A 65 1.74 7.59 -1.08
N VAL A 66 2.98 8.09 -1.24
CA VAL A 66 3.27 9.26 -2.08
C VAL A 66 2.93 8.97 -3.55
N ASP A 67 3.38 7.82 -4.08
CA ASP A 67 3.12 7.43 -5.46
C ASP A 67 1.62 7.28 -5.75
N SER A 68 0.85 6.76 -4.79
CA SER A 68 -0.62 6.66 -4.90
C SER A 68 -1.28 8.04 -4.87
N GLN A 69 -0.79 8.93 -4.01
CA GLN A 69 -1.29 10.30 -3.91
C GLN A 69 -1.07 11.06 -5.22
N ASP A 70 0.08 10.88 -5.88
CA ASP A 70 0.38 11.47 -7.19
C ASP A 70 -0.58 10.99 -8.28
N ARG A 71 -1.13 9.78 -8.14
CA ARG A 71 -2.21 9.23 -8.98
C ARG A 71 -3.62 9.69 -8.57
N GLY A 72 -3.73 10.46 -7.49
CA GLY A 72 -4.99 10.90 -6.90
C GLY A 72 -5.75 9.75 -6.21
N ILE A 73 -5.03 8.76 -5.69
CA ILE A 73 -5.58 7.62 -4.95
C ILE A 73 -5.19 7.78 -3.47
N LEU A 74 -6.17 7.77 -2.58
CA LEU A 74 -5.92 7.68 -1.14
C LEU A 74 -5.60 6.23 -0.76
N LEU A 75 -4.31 5.90 -0.64
CA LEU A 75 -3.86 4.59 -0.18
C LEU A 75 -3.97 4.51 1.35
N GLU A 76 -4.72 3.54 1.86
CA GLU A 76 -4.87 3.31 3.28
C GLU A 76 -4.55 1.87 3.68
N GLY A 77 -3.92 1.72 4.83
CA GLY A 77 -3.55 0.43 5.39
C GLY A 77 -2.45 0.56 6.43
N PRO A 78 -2.14 -0.54 7.13
CA PRO A 78 -0.99 -0.55 8.03
C PRO A 78 0.30 -0.35 7.21
N SER A 79 1.12 0.62 7.58
CA SER A 79 2.43 0.83 6.94
C SER A 79 3.40 -0.29 7.32
N SER A 80 4.26 -0.68 6.38
CA SER A 80 5.29 -1.69 6.58
C SER A 80 6.19 -1.33 7.76
N GLY A 81 6.51 -2.35 8.57
CA GLY A 81 7.50 -2.21 9.63
C GLY A 81 8.90 -1.91 9.08
N ARG A 82 9.78 -1.40 9.94
CA ARG A 82 11.16 -1.12 9.57
C ARG A 82 11.87 -2.33 8.96
N SER A 83 12.80 -2.07 8.04
CA SER A 83 13.72 -3.10 7.56
C SER A 83 14.46 -3.78 8.73
N GLN A 84 14.49 -5.11 8.73
CA GLN A 84 15.22 -5.89 9.72
C GLN A 84 16.73 -6.03 9.38
N SER A 85 17.14 -5.61 8.19
CA SER A 85 18.55 -5.56 7.79
C SER A 85 19.12 -4.18 8.08
N PHE A 86 20.21 -4.14 8.85
CA PHE A 86 20.93 -2.89 9.17
C PHE A 86 21.42 -2.18 7.90
N GLU A 87 22.00 -2.92 6.95
CA GLU A 87 22.46 -2.36 5.68
C GLU A 87 21.32 -1.71 4.90
N LYS A 88 20.18 -2.41 4.78
CA LYS A 88 19.01 -1.87 4.09
C LYS A 88 18.37 -0.70 4.83
N TYR A 89 18.42 -0.69 6.16
CA TYR A 89 17.90 0.41 6.97
C TYR A 89 18.78 1.67 6.88
N GLN A 90 20.08 1.51 6.67
CA GLN A 90 21.03 2.62 6.53
C GLN A 90 21.18 3.10 5.08
N ALA A 91 20.59 2.40 4.11
CA ALA A 91 20.58 2.84 2.71
C ALA A 91 19.84 4.17 2.58
N GLY A 92 20.51 5.19 2.05
CA GLY A 92 19.97 6.56 1.98
C GLY A 92 18.83 6.74 0.96
N ASP A 93 18.60 5.76 0.11
CA ASP A 93 17.57 5.72 -0.94
C ASP A 93 16.39 4.80 -0.58
N ARG A 94 16.32 4.30 0.66
CA ARG A 94 15.22 3.44 1.08
C ARG A 94 13.89 4.23 1.20
N PRO A 95 12.74 3.58 0.95
CA PRO A 95 11.44 4.16 1.27
C PRO A 95 11.32 4.53 2.75
N LEU A 96 10.56 5.59 3.03
CA LEU A 96 10.15 5.92 4.40
C LEU A 96 9.27 4.79 4.95
N ASP A 97 9.53 4.38 6.18
CA ASP A 97 8.80 3.37 6.92
C ASP A 97 8.40 3.88 8.30
N THR A 98 7.74 3.03 9.10
CA THR A 98 7.25 3.40 10.44
C THR A 98 8.33 3.96 11.39
N ALA A 99 9.62 3.67 11.17
CA ALA A 99 10.70 4.21 11.99
C ALA A 99 11.12 5.64 11.61
N ASP A 100 10.66 6.16 10.47
CA ASP A 100 10.97 7.52 10.01
C ASP A 100 10.00 8.59 10.54
N PHE A 101 8.94 8.16 11.23
CA PHE A 101 7.93 9.05 11.79
C PHE A 101 8.01 9.12 13.32
N GLU A 102 7.79 10.30 13.88
CA GLU A 102 7.81 10.54 15.33
C GLU A 102 6.38 10.49 15.89
N VAL A 103 6.05 9.44 16.65
CA VAL A 103 4.75 9.37 17.32
C VAL A 103 4.74 10.29 18.54
N ARG A 104 3.87 11.29 18.52
CA ARG A 104 3.61 12.18 19.66
C ARG A 104 2.26 11.84 20.29
N VAL A 105 2.25 11.75 21.62
CA VAL A 105 1.04 11.52 22.41
C VAL A 105 0.79 12.74 23.28
N ASP A 106 -0.34 13.42 23.07
CA ASP A 106 -0.82 14.47 23.97
C ASP A 106 -1.34 13.80 25.26
N GLU A 107 -0.59 13.92 26.36
CA GLU A 107 -0.96 13.31 27.63
C GLU A 107 -2.26 13.86 28.24
N LYS A 108 -2.69 15.07 27.88
CA LYS A 108 -3.91 15.68 28.43
C LYS A 108 -5.16 15.08 27.82
N ASN A 109 -5.14 14.86 26.51
CA ASN A 109 -6.30 14.38 25.75
C ASN A 109 -6.16 12.95 25.22
N LYS A 110 -4.99 12.33 25.45
CA LYS A 110 -4.58 11.04 24.86
C LYS A 110 -4.66 11.02 23.34
N ALA A 111 -4.52 12.18 22.69
CA ALA A 111 -4.49 12.29 21.24
C ALA A 111 -3.15 11.81 20.71
N VAL A 112 -3.15 11.05 19.61
CA VAL A 112 -1.94 10.53 18.96
C VAL A 112 -1.77 11.22 17.61
N SER A 113 -0.59 11.76 17.35
CA SER A 113 -0.17 12.32 16.06
C SER A 113 1.14 11.69 15.61
N VAL A 114 1.35 11.64 14.30
CA VAL A 114 2.52 11.08 13.63
C VAL A 114 3.20 12.17 12.80
#